data_AF-A0A1C0Y7A7-F1
#
_entry.id   AF-A0A1C0Y7A7-F1
#
_cell.length_a   1.000
_cell.length_b   1.000
_cell.length_c   1.000
_cell.angle_alpha   90.00
_cell.angle_beta   90.00
_cell.angle_gamma   90.00
#
_symmetry.space_group_name_H-M   'P 1'
#
loop_
_entity.id
_entity.type
_entity.pdbx_description
1 polymer ?
#
loop_
_entity_poly.entity_id
_entity_poly.type
_entity_poly.pdbx_seq_one_letter_code
_entity_poly.pdbx_strand_id
1 'polypeptide(L)'
;MFDVGQWILYRNVPGFVLKADETDNRYLVRLPRVSKDAYWVPAKYIQENNDVHLHSDDIQELMAVAVQSGDFEWYKELTERNVPAKDE
;
A
#
# COMPACT_ATOMS: atom_id res chain seq x y z
N MET A 1 3.90 6.79 12.84
CA MET A 1 4.75 5.74 12.24
C MET A 1 3.89 5.05 11.21
N PHE A 2 4.40 4.71 10.03
CA PHE A 2 3.56 4.11 8.98
C PHE A 2 3.61 2.58 9.07
N ASP A 3 2.46 1.93 8.97
CA ASP A 3 2.37 0.48 9.00
C ASP A 3 2.71 -0.13 7.63
N VAL A 4 3.23 -1.36 7.62
CA VAL A 4 3.38 -2.11 6.37
C VAL A 4 2.00 -2.33 5.77
N GLY A 5 1.86 -2.08 4.47
CA GLY A 5 0.59 -2.08 3.75
C GLY A 5 -0.19 -0.77 3.81
N GLN A 6 0.23 0.21 4.63
CA GLN A 6 -0.45 1.50 4.72
C GLN A 6 -0.26 2.33 3.44
N TRP A 7 -1.36 2.94 2.98
CA TRP A 7 -1.34 3.90 1.88
C TRP A 7 -0.76 5.24 2.30
N ILE A 8 0.12 5.73 1.45
CA ILE A 8 0.84 6.97 1.63
C ILE A 8 0.86 7.79 0.34
N LEU A 9 1.18 9.08 0.48
CA LEU A 9 1.58 9.94 -0.62
C LEU A 9 3.08 10.19 -0.53
N TYR A 10 3.78 9.95 -1.63
CA TYR A 10 5.13 10.44 -1.82
C TYR A 10 5.13 11.40 -3.01
N ARG A 11 5.42 12.69 -2.77
CA ARG A 11 5.36 13.75 -3.81
C ARG A 11 4.01 13.79 -4.55
N ASN A 12 2.91 13.67 -3.82
CA ASN A 12 1.54 13.58 -4.36
C ASN A 12 1.26 12.35 -5.23
N VAL A 13 2.15 11.36 -5.23
CA VAL A 13 1.93 10.07 -5.89
C VAL A 13 1.48 9.05 -4.83
N PRO A 14 0.31 8.43 -5.01
CA PRO A 14 -0.13 7.34 -4.15
C PRO A 14 0.81 6.15 -4.21
N GLY A 15 1.11 5.57 -3.06
CA GLY A 15 1.83 4.33 -2.93
C GLY A 15 1.57 3.68 -1.58
N PHE A 16 2.25 2.57 -1.33
CA PHE A 16 2.08 1.82 -0.09
C PHE A 16 3.41 1.37 0.48
N VAL A 17 3.46 1.23 1.79
CA VAL A 17 4.65 0.78 2.54
C VAL A 17 4.79 -0.74 2.42
N LEU A 18 5.97 -1.21 2.05
CA LEU A 18 6.35 -2.62 2.01
C LEU A 18 7.15 -3.04 3.24
N LYS A 19 7.96 -2.13 3.78
CA LYS A 19 8.83 -2.39 4.92
C LYS A 19 9.17 -1.10 5.64
N ALA A 20 9.27 -1.16 6.97
CA ALA A 20 9.82 -0.08 7.79
C ALA A 20 11.27 -0.37 8.19
N ASP A 21 12.10 0.67 8.20
CA ASP A 21 13.44 0.67 8.80
C ASP A 21 13.45 1.75 9.88
N GLU A 22 13.27 1.31 11.12
CA GLU A 22 13.16 2.17 12.30
C GLU A 22 14.49 2.84 12.67
N THR A 23 15.63 2.24 12.26
CA THR A 23 16.96 2.78 12.59
C THR A 23 17.23 4.07 11.81
N ASP A 24 16.92 4.05 10.52
CA ASP A 24 17.13 5.19 9.61
C ASP A 24 15.85 6.02 9.38
N ASN A 25 14.75 5.70 10.06
CA ASN A 25 13.43 6.31 9.93
C ASN A 25 12.99 6.47 8.46
N ARG A 26 13.06 5.37 7.72
CA ARG A 26 12.72 5.29 6.30
C ARG A 26 11.84 4.08 6.02
N TYR A 27 11.10 4.15 4.92
CA TYR A 27 10.15 3.12 4.52
C TYR A 27 10.46 2.71 3.09
N LEU A 28 10.43 1.41 2.84
CA LEU A 28 10.44 0.88 1.50
C LEU A 28 9.02 1.03 0.95
N VAL A 29 8.83 1.84 -0.08
CA VAL A 29 7.52 2.13 -0.66
C VAL A 29 7.47 1.71 -2.12
N ARG A 30 6.29 1.27 -2.59
CA ARG A 30 6.01 1.06 -4.01
C ARG A 30 4.98 2.09 -4.48
N LEU A 31 5.22 2.63 -5.68
CA LEU A 31 4.37 3.64 -6.33
C LEU A 31 3.75 3.01 -7.59
N PRO A 32 2.69 2.20 -7.48
CA PRO A 32 2.21 1.32 -8.57
C PRO A 32 1.86 2.09 -9.86
N ARG A 33 1.39 3.35 -9.72
CA ARG A 33 1.05 4.23 -10.86
C ARG A 33 2.26 4.81 -11.60
N VAL A 34 3.46 4.67 -11.03
CA VAL A 34 4.71 5.20 -11.60
C VAL A 34 5.66 4.08 -11.99
N SER A 35 5.87 3.10 -11.11
CA SER A 35 6.73 1.94 -11.36
C SER A 35 6.38 0.78 -10.43
N LYS A 36 6.69 -0.44 -10.88
CA LYS A 36 6.65 -1.67 -10.07
C LYS A 36 7.86 -1.81 -9.15
N ASP A 37 8.84 -0.91 -9.26
CA ASP A 37 10.00 -0.91 -8.39
C ASP A 37 9.66 -0.36 -6.99
N ALA A 38 10.43 -0.77 -6.00
CA ALA A 38 10.34 -0.29 -4.64
C ALA A 38 11.49 0.66 -4.32
N TYR A 39 11.20 1.70 -3.53
CA TYR A 39 12.13 2.78 -3.23
C TYR A 39 12.20 3.03 -1.73
N TRP A 40 13.41 3.23 -1.19
CA TRP A 40 13.56 3.68 0.18
C TRP A 40 13.29 5.19 0.27
N VAL A 41 12.28 5.55 1.06
CA VAL A 41 11.84 6.93 1.22
C VAL A 41 11.88 7.30 2.71
N PRO A 42 12.61 8.38 3.08
CA PRO A 42 12.58 8.91 4.44
C PRO A 42 11.17 9.31 4.88
N ALA A 43 10.82 9.03 6.14
CA ALA A 43 9.48 9.31 6.71
C ALA A 43 8.98 10.74 6.46
N LYS A 44 9.89 11.73 6.50
CA LYS A 44 9.58 13.15 6.30
C LYS A 44 9.03 13.51 4.92
N TYR A 45 9.16 12.64 3.93
CA TYR A 45 8.63 12.84 2.59
C TYR A 45 7.34 12.05 2.33
N ILE A 46 6.88 11.32 3.33
CA ILE A 46 5.70 10.46 3.28
C ILE A 46 4.58 11.18 4.00
N GLN A 47 3.42 11.26 3.37
CA GLN A 47 2.20 11.78 3.97
C GLN A 47 1.18 10.65 4.08
N GLU A 48 0.36 10.68 5.13
CA GLU A 48 -0.80 9.78 5.20
C GLU A 48 -1.75 10.07 4.04
N ASN A 49 -2.30 8.99 3.49
CA ASN A 49 -3.19 9.09 2.35
C ASN A 49 -4.53 8.44 2.67
N ASN A 50 -5.34 9.18 3.43
CA ASN A 50 -6.64 8.71 3.92
C ASN A 50 -7.77 8.86 2.88
N ASP A 51 -7.50 9.53 1.75
CA ASP A 51 -8.50 9.89 0.74
C ASP A 51 -8.51 8.98 -0.52
N VAL A 52 -7.63 7.97 -0.60
CA VAL A 52 -7.56 7.12 -1.80
C VAL A 52 -8.72 6.14 -1.83
N HIS A 53 -9.60 6.38 -2.80
CA HIS A 53 -10.45 5.33 -3.34
C HIS A 53 -9.59 4.42 -4.22
N LEU A 54 -9.43 3.19 -3.77
CA LEU A 54 -8.71 2.15 -4.48
C LEU A 54 -9.39 1.84 -5.82
N HIS A 55 -8.64 1.90 -6.92
CA HIS A 55 -9.12 1.36 -8.19
C HIS A 55 -8.89 -0.15 -8.22
N SER A 56 -9.73 -0.88 -8.97
CA SER A 56 -9.69 -2.35 -9.05
C SER A 56 -8.30 -2.93 -9.36
N ASP A 57 -7.53 -2.26 -10.21
CA ASP A 57 -6.16 -2.69 -10.57
C ASP A 57 -5.17 -2.52 -9.41
N ASP A 58 -5.27 -1.41 -8.66
CA ASP A 58 -4.45 -1.15 -7.48
C ASP A 58 -4.72 -2.23 -6.40
N ILE A 59 -5.97 -2.69 -6.29
CA ILE A 59 -6.39 -3.72 -5.32
C ILE A 59 -5.81 -5.09 -5.68
N GLN A 60 -5.85 -5.48 -6.95
CA GLN A 60 -5.28 -6.75 -7.39
C GLN A 60 -3.78 -6.81 -7.15
N GLU A 61 -3.06 -5.71 -7.36
CA GLU A 61 -1.63 -5.65 -7.08
C GLU A 61 -1.35 -5.77 -5.58
N LEU A 62 -2.14 -5.10 -4.73
CA LEU A 62 -2.03 -5.22 -3.28
C LEU A 62 -2.33 -6.63 -2.78
N MET A 63 -3.36 -7.29 -3.33
CA MET A 63 -3.68 -8.67 -3.02
C MET A 63 -2.53 -9.61 -3.39
N ALA A 64 -1.87 -9.39 -4.53
CA ALA A 64 -0.71 -10.17 -4.93
C ALA A 64 0.48 -9.96 -3.97
N VAL A 65 0.71 -8.73 -3.50
CA VAL A 65 1.75 -8.43 -2.51
C VAL A 65 1.43 -9.09 -1.16
N ALA A 66 0.19 -8.99 -0.68
CA ALA A 66 -0.25 -9.60 0.57
C ALA A 66 -0.05 -11.12 0.57
N VAL A 67 -0.35 -11.80 -0.55
CA VAL A 67 -0.08 -13.23 -0.73
C VAL A 67 1.43 -13.52 -0.71
N GLN A 68 2.24 -12.70 -1.38
CA GLN A 68 3.70 -12.89 -1.40
C GLN A 68 4.37 -12.63 -0.04
N SER A 69 3.86 -11.69 0.76
CA SER A 69 4.36 -11.41 2.10
C SER A 69 3.86 -12.40 3.15
N GLY A 70 2.87 -13.25 2.83
CA GLY A 70 2.23 -14.16 3.77
C GLY A 70 1.24 -13.47 4.72
N ASP A 71 0.86 -12.23 4.42
CA ASP A 71 -0.07 -11.43 5.21
C ASP A 71 -1.51 -11.68 4.75
N PHE A 72 -2.03 -12.85 5.14
CA PHE A 72 -3.36 -13.30 4.74
C PHE A 72 -4.50 -12.52 5.39
N GLU A 73 -4.25 -11.87 6.54
CA GLU A 73 -5.21 -10.99 7.20
C GLU A 73 -5.41 -9.73 6.35
N TRP A 74 -4.32 -9.11 5.91
CA TRP A 74 -4.38 -7.98 5.00
C TRP A 74 -5.00 -8.35 3.64
N TYR A 75 -4.67 -9.50 3.06
CA TYR A 75 -5.33 -10.00 1.84
C TYR A 75 -6.85 -10.10 2.03
N LYS A 76 -7.30 -10.61 3.17
CA LYS A 76 -8.73 -10.76 3.48
C LYS A 76 -9.41 -9.40 3.63
N GLU A 77 -8.80 -8.45 4.33
CA GLU A 77 -9.32 -7.08 4.44
C GLU A 77 -9.42 -6.39 3.08
N LEU A 78 -8.39 -6.53 2.23
CA LEU A 78 -8.39 -6.01 0.86
C LEU A 78 -9.47 -6.66 0.00
N THR A 79 -9.73 -7.95 0.19
CA THR A 79 -10.80 -8.66 -0.52
C THR A 79 -12.17 -8.15 -0.07
N GLU A 80 -12.43 -8.10 1.24
CA GLU A 80 -13.73 -7.71 1.82
C GLU A 80 -14.12 -6.27 1.50
N ARG A 81 -13.16 -5.33 1.50
CA ARG A 81 -13.40 -3.92 1.15
C ARG A 81 -13.71 -3.71 -0.32
N ASN A 82 -13.37 -4.67 -1.18
CA ASN A 82 -13.43 -4.52 -2.63
C ASN A 82 -14.33 -5.55 -3.32
N VAL A 83 -15.06 -6.37 -2.55
CA VAL A 83 -16.18 -7.10 -3.11
C VAL A 83 -17.21 -6.05 -3.55
N PRO A 84 -17.51 -5.89 -4.86
CA PRO A 84 -18.69 -5.14 -5.24
C PRO A 84 -19.84 -5.84 -4.53
N ALA A 85 -20.62 -5.11 -3.74
CA ALA A 85 -21.84 -5.63 -3.14
C ALA A 85 -22.52 -6.48 -4.21
N LYS A 86 -22.56 -7.79 -4.00
CA LYS A 86 -23.29 -8.69 -4.88
C LYS A 86 -24.72 -8.20 -4.77
N ASP A 87 -25.16 -7.44 -5.77
CA ASP A 87 -26.57 -7.17 -5.98
C ASP A 87 -27.30 -8.53 -5.96
N GLU A 88 -28.42 -8.51 -5.24
CA GLU A 88 -29.38 -9.60 -5.00
C GLU A 88 -29.77 -10.41 -6.25
#